data_AF-A0A8W7PV74-F1
#
_entry.id   AF-A0A8W7PV74-F1
#
_cell.length_a   1.000
_cell.length_b   1.000
_cell.length_c   1.000
_cell.angle_alpha   90.00
_cell.angle_beta   90.00
_cell.angle_gamma   90.00
#
_symmetry.space_group_name_H-M   'P 1'
#
loop_
_entity.id
_entity.type
_entity.pdbx_description
1 polymer ?
#
loop_
_entity_poly.entity_id
_entity_poly.type
_entity_poly.pdbx_seq_one_letter_code
_entity_poly.pdbx_strand_id
1 'polypeptide(L)'
;LQPYVFRRDVRTIVIPLGPTIARLRKELLRLVDPYLQRLLEANVFARYPNRLTHGLLVMELKRYRSGAMHQRHPSHATIVSDFYACIGMYHAIELLVKHGIRALLNYLLGSGGGSNGPNAQEKYFIAKDRQIKQFLDRLKDQFPQHAQRGQESPAALLNESGALTGNDDVDYGHPKYRILEKHLKGFFREHPDSRAIVFCEFRDSVAMIKRLLSDNQPAIRANCIVGMASAL
;
A
#
# COMPACT_ATOMS: atom_id res chain seq x y z
N LEU A 1 9.42 -22.87 -42.83
CA LEU A 1 9.90 -21.63 -42.14
C LEU A 1 9.27 -21.61 -40.75
N GLN A 2 10.01 -21.92 -39.69
CA GLN A 2 9.50 -21.80 -38.32
C GLN A 2 9.46 -20.30 -37.94
N PRO A 3 8.38 -19.82 -37.28
CA PRO A 3 8.31 -18.43 -36.85
C PRO A 3 9.35 -18.18 -35.75
N TYR A 4 10.22 -17.19 -35.99
CA TYR A 4 11.22 -16.73 -35.03
C TYR A 4 10.52 -16.05 -33.85
N VAL A 5 10.20 -16.82 -32.80
CA VAL A 5 9.67 -16.26 -31.55
C VAL A 5 10.87 -15.82 -30.71
N PHE A 6 11.05 -14.50 -30.58
CA PHE A 6 12.04 -13.92 -29.66
C PHE A 6 11.78 -14.48 -28.25
N ARG A 7 12.71 -15.28 -27.73
CA ARG A 7 12.58 -15.84 -26.39
C ARG A 7 12.80 -14.73 -25.37
N ARG A 8 11.76 -14.39 -24.61
CA ARG A 8 11.87 -13.50 -23.45
C ARG A 8 12.38 -14.33 -22.27
N ASP A 9 13.55 -13.99 -21.75
CA ASP A 9 14.00 -14.52 -20.46
C ASP A 9 13.28 -13.78 -19.33
N VAL A 10 12.64 -14.54 -18.44
CA VAL A 10 11.84 -13.99 -17.33
C VAL A 10 12.34 -14.61 -16.04
N ARG A 11 12.98 -13.79 -15.22
CA ARG A 11 13.44 -14.16 -13.89
C ARG A 11 12.52 -13.57 -12.83
N THR A 12 11.86 -14.42 -12.06
CA THR A 12 11.06 -14.00 -10.90
C THR A 12 11.92 -14.03 -9.64
N ILE A 13 11.92 -12.93 -8.88
CA ILE A 13 12.62 -12.82 -7.59
C ILE A 13 11.56 -12.68 -6.50
N VAL A 14 11.51 -13.65 -5.61
CA VAL A 14 10.62 -13.61 -4.44
C VAL A 14 11.32 -12.84 -3.33
N ILE A 15 10.66 -11.81 -2.83
CA ILE A 15 11.21 -10.91 -1.82
C ILE A 15 10.39 -11.10 -0.53
N PRO A 16 10.99 -11.60 0.56
CA PRO A 16 10.29 -11.71 1.83
C PRO A 16 9.97 -10.32 2.37
N LEU A 17 8.88 -10.24 3.14
CA LEU A 17 8.55 -9.01 3.87
C LEU A 17 9.59 -8.79 4.98
N GLY A 18 9.96 -7.54 5.19
CA GLY A 18 10.80 -7.16 6.33
C GLY A 18 10.07 -7.40 7.66
N PRO A 19 10.82 -7.58 8.76
CA PRO A 19 10.26 -7.96 10.06
C PRO A 19 9.24 -6.94 10.57
N THR A 20 9.47 -5.65 10.36
CA THR A 20 8.56 -4.60 10.80
C THR A 20 7.28 -4.58 9.96
N ILE A 21 7.39 -4.71 8.64
CA ILE A 21 6.22 -4.84 7.75
C ILE A 21 5.39 -6.08 8.12
N ALA A 22 6.03 -7.22 8.35
CA ALA A 22 5.36 -8.46 8.72
C ALA A 22 4.63 -8.34 10.07
N ARG A 23 5.27 -7.70 11.06
CA ARG A 23 4.67 -7.42 12.38
C ARG A 23 3.43 -6.53 12.26
N LEU A 24 3.56 -5.39 11.57
CA LEU A 24 2.45 -4.45 11.39
C LEU A 24 1.29 -5.07 10.62
N ARG A 25 1.57 -5.90 9.60
CA ARG A 25 0.53 -6.67 8.90
C ARG A 25 -0.25 -7.57 9.85
N LYS A 26 0.45 -8.31 10.72
CA LYS A 26 -0.19 -9.23 11.68
C LYS A 26 -1.05 -8.46 12.69
N GLU A 27 -0.62 -7.28 13.10
CA GLU A 27 -1.36 -6.41 14.00
C GLU A 27 -2.61 -5.82 13.35
N LEU A 28 -2.51 -5.29 12.12
CA LEU A 28 -3.67 -4.81 11.36
C LEU A 28 -4.71 -5.92 11.13
N LEU A 29 -4.26 -7.15 10.84
CA LEU A 29 -5.16 -8.31 10.70
C LEU A 29 -5.91 -8.64 12.00
N ARG A 30 -5.26 -8.51 13.16
CA ARG A 30 -5.92 -8.70 14.46
C ARG A 30 -6.94 -7.61 14.76
N LEU A 31 -6.66 -6.37 14.36
CA LEU A 31 -7.56 -5.24 14.59
C LEU A 31 -8.83 -5.31 13.73
N VAL A 32 -8.74 -5.85 12.51
CA VAL A 32 -9.91 -6.00 11.63
C VAL A 32 -10.75 -7.25 11.93
N ASP A 33 -10.16 -8.28 12.56
CA ASP A 33 -10.81 -9.56 12.80
C ASP A 33 -12.19 -9.46 13.49
N PRO A 34 -12.42 -8.63 14.52
CA PRO A 34 -13.75 -8.50 15.13
C PRO A 34 -14.82 -7.99 14.17
N TYR A 35 -14.46 -7.14 13.22
CA TYR A 35 -15.37 -6.64 12.18
C TYR A 35 -15.69 -7.75 11.18
N LEU A 36 -14.68 -8.54 10.82
CA LEU A 36 -14.84 -9.66 9.91
C LEU A 36 -15.72 -10.76 10.51
N GLN A 37 -15.52 -11.12 11.78
CA GLN A 37 -16.35 -12.10 12.49
C GLN A 37 -17.83 -11.69 12.49
N ARG A 38 -18.14 -10.42 12.77
CA ARG A 38 -19.52 -9.92 12.72
C ARG A 38 -20.14 -10.00 11.32
N LEU A 39 -19.37 -9.76 10.27
CA LEU A 39 -19.84 -9.96 8.89
C LEU A 39 -20.09 -11.44 8.59
N LEU A 40 -19.23 -12.34 9.08
CA LEU A 40 -19.41 -13.79 8.91
C LEU A 40 -20.67 -14.29 9.63
N GLU A 41 -20.88 -13.85 10.88
CA GLU A 41 -22.07 -14.16 11.69
C GLU A 41 -23.36 -13.63 11.06
N ALA A 42 -23.30 -12.46 10.41
CA ALA A 42 -24.42 -11.88 9.69
C ALA A 42 -24.75 -12.59 8.36
N ASN A 43 -23.97 -13.61 7.96
CA ASN A 43 -24.18 -14.41 6.73
C ASN A 43 -24.35 -13.56 5.46
N VAL A 44 -23.62 -12.45 5.36
CA VAL A 44 -23.77 -11.50 4.24
C VAL A 44 -22.99 -11.90 2.99
N PHE A 45 -22.03 -12.83 3.12
CA PHE A 45 -21.22 -13.31 2.02
C PHE A 45 -21.98 -14.33 1.16
N ALA A 46 -21.87 -14.24 -0.17
CA ALA A 46 -22.48 -15.22 -1.08
C ALA A 46 -21.92 -16.62 -0.87
N ARG A 47 -20.61 -16.65 -0.64
CA ARG A 47 -19.77 -17.81 -0.46
C ARG A 47 -18.59 -17.36 0.38
N TYR A 48 -18.26 -18.13 1.41
CA TYR A 48 -17.09 -17.83 2.22
C TYR A 48 -15.83 -17.85 1.35
N PRO A 49 -15.11 -16.71 1.26
CA PRO A 49 -13.99 -16.62 0.35
C PRO A 49 -12.75 -17.30 0.95
N ASN A 50 -12.06 -18.09 0.13
CA ASN A 50 -10.77 -18.71 0.51
C ASN A 50 -9.67 -17.64 0.76
N ARG A 51 -9.83 -16.46 0.16
CA ARG A 51 -8.93 -15.32 0.36
C ARG A 51 -9.72 -14.02 0.29
N LEU A 52 -9.59 -13.23 1.35
CA LEU A 52 -10.15 -11.88 1.41
C LEU A 52 -9.16 -10.88 0.79
N THR A 53 -9.68 -10.02 -0.08
CA THR A 53 -8.96 -8.89 -0.69
C THR A 53 -9.81 -7.64 -0.56
N HIS A 54 -9.17 -6.47 -0.68
CA HIS A 54 -9.89 -5.20 -0.68
C HIS A 54 -11.00 -5.18 -1.75
N GLY A 55 -10.67 -5.57 -2.99
CA GLY A 55 -11.63 -5.59 -4.10
C GLY A 55 -12.82 -6.53 -3.88
N LEU A 56 -12.60 -7.68 -3.24
CA LEU A 56 -13.69 -8.61 -2.92
C LEU A 56 -14.66 -8.00 -1.90
N LEU A 57 -14.15 -7.37 -0.84
CA LEU A 57 -14.99 -6.73 0.18
C LEU A 57 -15.82 -5.58 -0.42
N VAL A 58 -15.23 -4.79 -1.32
CA VAL A 58 -15.96 -3.75 -2.07
C VAL A 58 -17.08 -4.35 -2.91
N MET A 59 -16.82 -5.46 -3.60
CA MET A 59 -17.81 -6.16 -4.41
C MET A 59 -18.95 -6.73 -3.56
N GLU A 60 -18.64 -7.39 -2.43
CA GLU A 60 -19.66 -7.95 -1.53
C GLU A 60 -20.49 -6.86 -0.86
N LEU A 61 -19.91 -5.71 -0.50
CA LEU A 61 -20.69 -4.56 -0.02
C LEU A 61 -21.68 -4.06 -1.07
N LYS A 62 -21.26 -3.94 -2.35
CA LYS A 62 -22.16 -3.57 -3.45
C LYS A 62 -23.29 -4.57 -3.60
N ARG A 63 -22.98 -5.87 -3.59
CA ARG A 63 -23.97 -6.94 -3.67
C ARG A 63 -24.95 -6.91 -2.50
N TYR A 64 -24.45 -6.77 -1.27
CA TYR A 64 -25.28 -6.67 -0.06
C TYR A 64 -26.24 -5.47 -0.13
N ARG A 65 -25.77 -4.31 -0.58
CA ARG A 65 -26.61 -3.11 -0.75
C ARG A 65 -27.71 -3.30 -1.79
N SER A 66 -27.39 -3.90 -2.93
CA SER A 66 -28.39 -4.21 -3.97
C SER A 66 -29.45 -5.20 -3.46
N GLY A 67 -29.05 -6.19 -2.67
CA GLY A 67 -29.98 -7.14 -2.04
C GLY A 67 -30.85 -6.51 -0.96
N ALA A 68 -30.28 -5.62 -0.14
CA ALA A 68 -30.97 -4.94 0.96
C ALA A 68 -32.09 -3.98 0.52
N MET A 69 -32.15 -3.62 -0.77
CA MET A 69 -33.27 -2.87 -1.35
C MET A 69 -34.59 -3.65 -1.33
N HIS A 70 -34.52 -4.98 -1.31
CA HIS A 70 -35.69 -5.86 -1.35
C HIS A 70 -36.09 -6.32 0.04
N GLN A 71 -35.11 -6.64 0.91
CA GLN A 71 -35.33 -7.00 2.32
C GLN A 71 -34.17 -6.49 3.17
N ARG A 72 -34.45 -5.52 4.05
CA ARG A 72 -33.42 -4.86 4.85
C ARG A 72 -33.18 -5.62 6.16
N HIS A 73 -31.96 -6.09 6.36
CA HIS A 73 -31.55 -6.73 7.61
C HIS A 73 -31.73 -5.77 8.81
N PRO A 74 -32.19 -6.22 9.99
CA PRO A 74 -32.36 -5.37 11.18
C PRO A 74 -31.07 -4.62 11.56
N SER A 75 -29.92 -5.30 11.47
CA SER A 75 -28.59 -4.74 11.76
C SER A 75 -27.91 -4.09 10.56
N HIS A 76 -28.66 -3.62 9.56
CA HIS A 76 -28.09 -3.14 8.29
C HIS A 76 -27.03 -2.05 8.47
N ALA A 77 -27.26 -1.07 9.35
CA ALA A 77 -26.31 0.01 9.59
C ALA A 77 -24.96 -0.51 10.13
N THR A 78 -25.01 -1.46 11.08
CA THR A 78 -23.83 -2.09 11.67
C THR A 78 -23.06 -2.88 10.61
N ILE A 79 -23.74 -3.72 9.83
CA ILE A 79 -23.13 -4.50 8.75
C ILE A 79 -22.42 -3.59 7.74
N VAL A 80 -23.07 -2.50 7.31
CA VAL A 80 -22.47 -1.56 6.37
C VAL A 80 -21.23 -0.89 6.98
N SER A 81 -21.29 -0.50 8.25
CA SER A 81 -20.13 0.05 8.98
C SER A 81 -18.98 -0.96 9.06
N ASP A 82 -19.27 -2.23 9.33
CA ASP A 82 -18.27 -3.29 9.43
C ASP A 82 -17.62 -3.59 8.08
N PHE A 83 -18.39 -3.55 6.98
CA PHE A 83 -17.83 -3.62 5.63
C PHE A 83 -16.84 -2.49 5.36
N TYR A 84 -17.20 -1.24 5.67
CA TYR A 84 -16.28 -0.12 5.48
C TYR A 84 -15.01 -0.23 6.32
N ALA A 85 -15.13 -0.72 7.56
CA ALA A 85 -13.97 -1.01 8.40
C ALA A 85 -13.06 -2.07 7.77
N CYS A 86 -13.64 -3.18 7.29
CA CYS A 86 -12.89 -4.24 6.61
C CYS A 86 -12.23 -3.73 5.32
N ILE A 87 -12.96 -2.97 4.49
CA ILE A 87 -12.44 -2.39 3.24
C ILE A 87 -11.23 -1.51 3.53
N GLY A 88 -11.36 -0.53 4.43
CA GLY A 88 -10.26 0.39 4.72
C GLY A 88 -9.04 -0.31 5.36
N MET A 89 -9.27 -1.27 6.26
CA MET A 89 -8.19 -2.04 6.88
C MET A 89 -7.46 -2.95 5.88
N TYR A 90 -8.18 -3.64 4.98
CA TYR A 90 -7.55 -4.46 3.94
C TYR A 90 -6.79 -3.62 2.92
N HIS A 91 -7.29 -2.42 2.59
CA HIS A 91 -6.55 -1.48 1.75
C HIS A 91 -5.25 -1.02 2.43
N ALA A 92 -5.31 -0.66 3.72
CA ALA A 92 -4.12 -0.33 4.50
C ALA A 92 -3.09 -1.46 4.50
N ILE A 93 -3.53 -2.71 4.67
CA ILE A 93 -2.65 -3.90 4.59
C ILE A 93 -2.05 -4.05 3.19
N GLU A 94 -2.82 -3.85 2.12
CA GLU A 94 -2.31 -3.89 0.74
C GLU A 94 -1.24 -2.82 0.50
N LEU A 95 -1.46 -1.58 0.96
CA LEU A 95 -0.48 -0.50 0.87
C LEU A 95 0.80 -0.82 1.64
N LEU A 96 0.68 -1.32 2.86
CA LEU A 96 1.82 -1.74 3.69
C LEU A 96 2.65 -2.83 2.99
N VAL A 97 2.00 -3.89 2.50
CA VAL A 97 2.66 -5.04 1.88
C VAL A 97 3.26 -4.70 0.52
N LYS A 98 2.61 -3.84 -0.28
CA LYS A 98 3.09 -3.51 -1.62
C LYS A 98 4.07 -2.34 -1.62
N HIS A 99 3.87 -1.32 -0.79
CA HIS A 99 4.58 -0.03 -0.90
C HIS A 99 5.39 0.35 0.34
N GLY A 100 5.16 -0.32 1.47
CA GLY A 100 5.88 -0.10 2.71
C GLY A 100 5.14 0.83 3.68
N ILE A 101 5.80 1.13 4.79
CA ILE A 101 5.21 1.81 5.95
C ILE A 101 4.82 3.26 5.61
N ARG A 102 5.60 3.97 4.78
CA ARG A 102 5.27 5.35 4.37
C ARG A 102 3.90 5.44 3.68
N ALA A 103 3.60 4.52 2.77
CA ALA A 103 2.31 4.50 2.07
C ALA A 103 1.15 4.18 3.04
N LEU A 104 1.38 3.26 3.99
CA LEU A 104 0.43 2.97 5.07
C LEU A 104 0.14 4.22 5.90
N LEU A 105 1.18 4.93 6.36
CA LEU A 105 1.03 6.12 7.18
C LEU A 105 0.38 7.27 6.41
N ASN A 106 0.74 7.47 5.14
CA ASN A 106 0.06 8.43 4.27
C ASN A 106 -1.45 8.16 4.18
N TYR A 107 -1.84 6.89 4.05
CA TYR A 107 -3.24 6.51 4.01
C TYR A 107 -3.96 6.70 5.34
N LEU A 108 -3.37 6.23 6.45
CA LEU A 108 -4.01 6.25 7.77
C LEU A 108 -3.98 7.64 8.43
N LEU A 109 -2.95 8.45 8.18
CA LEU A 109 -2.71 9.74 8.83
C LEU A 109 -2.94 10.95 7.90
N GLY A 110 -2.90 10.78 6.57
CA GLY A 110 -3.06 11.90 5.62
C GLY A 110 -4.48 12.48 5.60
N SER A 111 -4.58 13.81 5.77
CA SER A 111 -5.69 14.80 5.68
C SER A 111 -7.16 14.33 5.70
N GLY A 112 -7.46 13.23 6.35
CA GLY A 112 -8.80 12.63 6.38
C GLY A 112 -9.11 11.96 7.70
N GLY A 113 -8.45 12.37 8.78
CA GLY A 113 -8.97 12.13 10.14
C GLY A 113 -10.28 12.89 10.40
N GLY A 114 -10.63 13.83 9.51
CA GLY A 114 -11.95 14.46 9.42
C GLY A 114 -12.83 13.80 8.36
N SER A 115 -14.11 13.70 8.67
CA SER A 115 -15.22 13.09 7.92
C SER A 115 -15.47 13.58 6.48
N ASN A 116 -14.56 14.36 5.86
CA ASN A 116 -14.85 15.18 4.68
C ASN A 116 -13.93 14.89 3.46
N GLY A 117 -13.09 13.85 3.50
CA GLY A 117 -12.29 13.41 2.33
C GLY A 117 -13.01 12.36 1.46
N PRO A 118 -12.54 12.10 0.23
CA PRO A 118 -13.15 11.13 -0.70
C PRO A 118 -13.26 9.69 -0.16
N ASN A 119 -12.47 9.35 0.87
CA ASN A 119 -12.47 8.05 1.54
C ASN A 119 -12.94 8.13 3.01
N ALA A 120 -13.70 9.15 3.38
CA ALA A 120 -14.14 9.36 4.77
C ALA A 120 -14.94 8.18 5.34
N GLN A 121 -15.75 7.52 4.50
CA GLN A 121 -16.53 6.35 4.90
C GLN A 121 -15.64 5.15 5.23
N GLU A 122 -14.59 4.94 4.43
CA GLU A 122 -13.59 3.90 4.67
C GLU A 122 -12.74 4.19 5.91
N LYS A 123 -12.69 5.43 6.40
CA LYS A 123 -11.88 5.84 7.57
C LYS A 123 -12.69 6.03 8.84
N TYR A 124 -14.01 5.89 8.79
CA TYR A 124 -14.90 6.12 9.93
C TYR A 124 -14.54 5.30 11.18
N PHE A 125 -14.10 4.06 10.97
CA PHE A 125 -13.70 3.13 12.03
C PHE A 125 -12.52 3.65 12.87
N ILE A 126 -11.69 4.54 12.31
CA ILE A 126 -10.56 5.14 13.01
C ILE A 126 -11.05 6.01 14.17
N ALA A 127 -12.10 6.79 13.96
CA ALA A 127 -12.75 7.58 15.03
C ALA A 127 -13.63 6.70 15.95
N LYS A 128 -14.16 5.62 15.37
CA LYS A 128 -14.68 4.40 16.00
C LYS A 128 -13.98 3.87 17.25
N ASP A 129 -12.87 3.25 16.94
CA ASP A 129 -12.40 2.09 17.69
C ASP A 129 -11.20 2.49 18.52
N ARG A 130 -11.30 2.27 19.83
CA ARG A 130 -10.24 2.62 20.78
C ARG A 130 -8.95 1.86 20.49
N GLN A 131 -9.01 0.60 20.08
CA GLN A 131 -7.82 -0.20 19.79
C GLN A 131 -7.12 0.31 18.53
N ILE A 132 -7.89 0.69 17.51
CA ILE A 132 -7.35 1.26 16.27
C ILE A 132 -6.74 2.63 16.53
N LYS A 133 -7.39 3.49 17.33
CA LYS A 133 -6.80 4.78 17.75
C LYS A 133 -5.48 4.59 18.47
N GLN A 134 -5.44 3.70 19.47
CA GLN A 134 -4.21 3.40 20.21
C GLN A 134 -3.09 2.85 19.32
N PHE A 135 -3.45 2.04 18.31
CA PHE A 135 -2.50 1.59 17.31
C PHE A 135 -1.96 2.75 16.48
N LEU A 136 -2.83 3.65 16.00
CA LEU A 136 -2.42 4.82 15.22
C LEU A 136 -1.55 5.79 16.03
N ASP A 137 -1.88 6.03 17.29
CA ASP A 137 -1.09 6.90 18.15
C ASP A 137 0.31 6.29 18.40
N ARG A 138 0.39 4.99 18.68
CA ARG A 138 1.69 4.29 18.72
C ARG A 138 2.46 4.37 17.40
N LEU A 139 1.78 4.29 16.26
CA LEU A 139 2.45 4.47 14.97
C LEU A 139 3.00 5.88 14.79
N LYS A 140 2.27 6.91 15.21
CA LYS A 140 2.78 8.30 15.17
C LYS A 140 4.02 8.46 16.04
N ASP A 141 4.02 7.87 17.23
CA ASP A 141 5.15 7.91 18.16
C ASP A 141 6.36 7.12 17.65
N GLN A 142 6.13 5.97 17.00
CA GLN A 142 7.18 5.16 16.38
C GLN A 142 7.77 5.79 15.13
N PHE A 143 6.99 6.60 14.41
CA PHE A 143 7.37 7.18 13.12
C PHE A 143 7.24 8.72 13.11
N PRO A 144 7.93 9.44 14.01
CA PRO A 144 7.77 10.89 14.17
C PRO A 144 8.27 11.68 12.95
N GLN A 145 9.23 11.11 12.20
CA GLN A 145 9.72 11.70 10.96
C GLN A 145 8.64 11.78 9.87
N HIS A 146 7.64 10.90 9.90
CA HIS A 146 6.48 10.99 9.00
C HIS A 146 5.54 12.13 9.40
N ALA A 147 5.37 12.34 10.71
CA ALA A 147 4.56 13.45 11.25
C ALA A 147 5.19 14.83 10.98
N GLN A 148 6.52 14.93 10.98
CA GLN A 148 7.24 16.19 10.73
C GLN A 148 7.43 16.52 9.25
N ARG A 149 7.49 15.52 8.35
CA ARG A 149 7.64 15.73 6.90
C ARG A 149 6.35 16.15 6.18
N GLY A 150 5.22 16.21 6.87
CA GLY A 150 3.95 16.63 6.25
C GLY A 150 3.54 15.78 5.04
N GLN A 151 2.45 16.19 4.38
CA GLN A 151 1.93 15.56 3.17
C GLN A 151 2.79 15.94 1.97
N GLU A 152 4.04 15.51 1.98
CA GLU A 152 4.98 15.78 0.90
C GLU A 152 4.51 15.07 -0.37
N SER A 153 4.19 15.88 -1.38
CA SER A 153 3.90 15.41 -2.73
C SER A 153 4.99 14.45 -3.20
N PRO A 154 4.68 13.45 -4.04
CA PRO A 154 5.70 12.60 -4.67
C PRO A 154 6.79 13.42 -5.37
N ALA A 155 6.48 14.66 -5.77
CA ALA A 155 7.43 15.62 -6.33
C ALA A 155 8.43 16.18 -5.30
N ALA A 156 8.04 16.36 -4.04
CA ALA A 156 8.95 16.79 -2.98
C ALA A 156 10.03 15.72 -2.72
N LEU A 157 9.63 14.44 -2.70
CA LEU A 157 10.57 13.31 -2.57
C LEU A 157 11.62 13.24 -3.69
N LEU A 158 11.34 13.82 -4.87
CA LEU A 158 12.31 13.90 -5.98
C LEU A 158 13.42 14.93 -5.74
N ASN A 159 13.17 15.91 -4.86
CA ASN A 159 14.06 17.06 -4.61
C ASN A 159 14.80 16.97 -3.26
N GLU A 160 14.55 15.93 -2.46
CA GLU A 160 15.16 15.78 -1.14
C GLU A 160 16.55 15.13 -1.19
N SER A 161 17.53 15.80 -0.58
CA SER A 161 18.89 15.28 -0.39
C SER A 161 18.98 14.47 0.92
N GLY A 162 19.31 13.18 0.82
CA GLY A 162 19.60 12.32 1.98
C GLY A 162 19.53 10.84 1.63
N ALA A 163 20.49 10.06 2.11
CA ALA A 163 20.64 8.63 1.79
C ALA A 163 19.41 7.84 2.24
N LEU A 164 18.71 7.22 1.28
CA LEU A 164 17.63 6.27 1.58
C LEU A 164 18.19 4.86 1.54
N THR A 165 17.80 4.05 2.51
CA THR A 165 18.32 2.69 2.62
C THR A 165 17.38 1.66 2.04
N GLY A 166 16.10 1.96 1.78
CA GLY A 166 15.10 0.98 1.34
C GLY A 166 14.72 -0.07 2.40
N ASN A 167 15.11 0.12 3.65
CA ASN A 167 14.78 -0.77 4.77
C ASN A 167 13.49 -0.33 5.43
N ASP A 168 12.73 -1.30 5.93
CA ASP A 168 11.53 -1.03 6.72
C ASP A 168 11.86 -0.43 8.10
N ASP A 169 13.03 -0.74 8.65
CA ASP A 169 13.44 -0.28 9.99
C ASP A 169 14.11 1.11 10.01
N VAL A 170 14.64 1.60 8.89
CA VAL A 170 15.49 2.82 8.85
C VAL A 170 14.80 3.98 8.14
N ASP A 171 14.27 3.75 6.94
CA ASP A 171 13.66 4.79 6.11
C ASP A 171 12.24 4.45 5.67
N TYR A 172 11.62 3.49 6.38
CA TYR A 172 10.22 3.09 6.22
C TYR A 172 9.90 2.60 4.81
N GLY A 173 10.92 2.05 4.16
CA GLY A 173 10.90 1.50 2.81
C GLY A 173 10.39 0.07 2.77
N HIS A 174 10.27 -0.46 1.57
CA HIS A 174 10.02 -1.89 1.34
C HIS A 174 11.33 -2.56 0.88
N PRO A 175 11.72 -3.74 1.42
CA PRO A 175 12.99 -4.42 1.10
C PRO A 175 13.27 -4.59 -0.40
N LYS A 176 12.20 -4.65 -1.20
CA LYS A 176 12.27 -4.70 -2.67
C LYS A 176 13.10 -3.59 -3.31
N TYR A 177 13.14 -2.39 -2.72
CA TYR A 177 13.89 -1.29 -3.31
C TYR A 177 15.39 -1.53 -3.23
N ARG A 178 15.91 -2.09 -2.13
CA ARG A 178 17.32 -2.51 -2.02
C ARG A 178 17.69 -3.62 -2.99
N ILE A 179 16.80 -4.59 -3.12
CA ILE A 179 17.02 -5.73 -4.01
C ILE A 179 17.06 -5.25 -5.46
N LEU A 180 16.14 -4.35 -5.83
CA LEU A 180 16.17 -3.68 -7.13
C LEU A 180 17.49 -2.93 -7.35
N GLU A 181 17.93 -2.11 -6.39
CA GLU A 181 19.20 -1.37 -6.47
C GLU A 181 20.39 -2.32 -6.65
N LYS A 182 20.47 -3.39 -5.84
CA LYS A 182 21.53 -4.41 -5.92
C LYS A 182 21.56 -5.07 -7.31
N HIS A 183 20.41 -5.43 -7.86
CA HIS A 183 20.32 -6.05 -9.18
C HIS A 183 20.72 -5.10 -10.29
N LEU A 184 20.27 -3.84 -10.25
CA LEU A 184 20.65 -2.84 -11.25
C LEU A 184 22.15 -2.53 -11.17
N LYS A 185 22.73 -2.40 -9.98
CA LYS A 185 24.19 -2.24 -9.80
C LYS A 185 24.98 -3.40 -10.41
N GLY A 186 24.56 -4.63 -10.17
CA GLY A 186 25.19 -5.81 -10.77
C GLY A 186 25.11 -5.77 -12.29
N PHE A 187 23.91 -5.52 -12.82
CA PHE A 187 23.66 -5.44 -14.26
C PHE A 187 24.49 -4.34 -14.95
N PHE A 188 24.52 -3.12 -14.43
CA PHE A 188 25.29 -2.03 -15.04
C PHE A 188 26.81 -2.17 -14.86
N ARG A 189 27.27 -2.98 -13.89
CA ARG A 189 28.69 -3.33 -13.80
C ARG A 189 29.12 -4.27 -14.92
N GLU A 190 28.26 -5.20 -15.30
CA GLU A 190 28.50 -6.15 -16.40
C GLU A 190 28.22 -5.52 -17.77
N HIS A 191 27.27 -4.57 -17.82
CA HIS A 191 26.78 -3.94 -19.05
C HIS A 191 26.64 -2.41 -18.90
N PRO A 192 27.75 -1.65 -18.89
CA PRO A 192 27.74 -0.22 -18.58
C PRO A 192 26.96 0.65 -19.58
N ASP A 193 26.89 0.25 -20.86
CA ASP A 193 26.22 1.02 -21.91
C ASP A 193 24.74 0.66 -22.09
N SER A 194 24.24 -0.31 -21.32
CA SER A 194 22.85 -0.75 -21.42
C SER A 194 21.86 0.29 -20.86
N ARG A 195 20.58 0.11 -21.16
CA ARG A 195 19.48 0.90 -20.60
C ARG A 195 18.45 -0.04 -19.98
N ALA A 196 17.91 0.35 -18.82
CA ALA A 196 16.88 -0.39 -18.11
C ALA A 196 15.64 0.48 -17.89
N ILE A 197 14.46 -0.13 -17.96
CA ILE A 197 13.18 0.50 -17.62
C ILE A 197 12.57 -0.24 -16.44
N VAL A 198 12.21 0.49 -15.39
CA VAL A 198 11.53 -0.06 -14.21
C VAL A 198 10.07 0.38 -14.21
N PHE A 199 9.17 -0.56 -14.45
CA PHE A 199 7.73 -0.31 -14.40
C PHE A 199 7.21 -0.35 -12.97
N CYS A 200 6.42 0.65 -12.58
CA CYS A 200 5.82 0.78 -11.26
C CYS A 200 4.34 1.10 -11.38
N GLU A 201 3.53 0.54 -10.48
CA GLU A 201 2.08 0.82 -10.41
C GLU A 201 1.78 2.16 -9.70
N PHE A 202 2.62 2.59 -8.74
CA PHE A 202 2.38 3.76 -7.90
C PHE A 202 3.44 4.86 -8.10
N ARG A 203 3.00 6.12 -8.09
CA ARG A 203 3.88 7.30 -8.24
C ARG A 203 4.92 7.40 -7.12
N ASP A 204 4.51 7.13 -5.88
CA ASP A 204 5.40 7.14 -4.70
C ASP A 204 6.55 6.14 -4.87
N SER A 205 6.27 4.96 -5.46
CA SER A 205 7.31 3.98 -5.75
C SER A 205 8.31 4.49 -6.80
N VAL A 206 7.86 5.24 -7.81
CA VAL A 206 8.75 5.86 -8.80
C VAL A 206 9.69 6.87 -8.14
N ALA A 207 9.15 7.74 -7.28
CA ALA A 207 9.96 8.75 -6.59
C ALA A 207 11.01 8.10 -5.69
N MET A 208 10.62 7.08 -4.92
CA MET A 208 11.54 6.35 -4.05
C MET A 208 12.65 5.63 -4.84
N ILE A 209 12.31 4.96 -5.95
CA ILE A 209 13.30 4.28 -6.79
C ILE A 209 14.26 5.28 -7.43
N LYS A 210 13.76 6.38 -7.97
CA LYS A 210 14.62 7.42 -8.57
C LYS A 210 15.63 7.93 -7.56
N ARG A 211 15.18 8.29 -6.36
CA ARG A 211 16.07 8.79 -5.30
C ARG A 211 17.12 7.77 -4.88
N LEU A 212 16.71 6.52 -4.64
CA LEU A 212 17.63 5.43 -4.29
C LEU A 212 18.70 5.19 -5.38
N LEU A 213 18.33 5.32 -6.65
CA LEU A 213 19.26 5.13 -7.76
C LEU A 213 20.14 6.36 -8.03
N SER A 214 19.68 7.57 -7.69
CA SER A 214 20.46 8.81 -7.83
C SER A 214 21.72 8.82 -6.97
N ASP A 215 21.73 8.10 -5.83
CA ASP A 215 22.92 7.96 -4.97
C ASP A 215 24.06 7.17 -5.63
N ASN A 216 23.83 6.59 -6.82
CA ASN A 216 24.76 5.71 -7.51
C ASN A 216 25.44 6.35 -8.74
N GLN A 217 25.48 7.68 -8.79
CA GLN A 217 26.22 8.42 -9.80
C GLN A 217 27.74 8.19 -9.63
N PRO A 218 28.51 8.10 -10.74
CA PRO A 218 28.09 8.27 -12.14
C PRO A 218 27.58 6.98 -12.81
N ALA A 219 27.65 5.82 -12.13
CA ALA A 219 27.37 4.52 -12.73
C ALA A 219 25.89 4.35 -13.15
N ILE A 220 24.95 4.95 -12.43
CA ILE A 220 23.52 4.91 -12.75
C ILE A 220 22.96 6.33 -12.84
N ARG A 221 22.39 6.67 -14.00
CA ARG A 221 21.68 7.94 -14.25
C ARG A 221 20.18 7.69 -14.35
N ALA A 222 19.48 7.77 -13.21
CA ALA A 222 18.05 7.51 -13.13
C ALA A 222 17.20 8.73 -13.52
N ASN A 223 16.26 8.52 -14.45
CA ASN A 223 15.20 9.47 -14.78
C ASN A 223 13.83 8.83 -14.52
N CYS A 224 12.82 9.65 -14.24
CA CYS A 224 11.46 9.19 -14.01
C CYS A 224 10.51 9.79 -15.06
N ILE A 225 9.56 8.99 -15.52
CA ILE A 225 8.45 9.42 -16.36
C ILE A 225 7.18 9.03 -15.61
N VAL A 226 6.37 10.03 -15.23
CA VAL A 226 5.07 9.82 -14.61
C VAL A 226 4.01 10.50 -15.48
N GLY A 227 2.90 9.82 -15.76
CA GLY A 227 1.80 10.45 -16.50
C GLY A 227 1.23 11.63 -15.71
N MET A 228 0.94 12.75 -16.38
CA MET A 228 0.19 13.86 -15.79
C MET A 228 -1.18 13.33 -15.34
N ALA A 229 -1.56 13.53 -14.08
CA ALA A 229 -2.97 13.34 -13.73
C ALA A 229 -3.68 14.52 -14.38
N SER A 230 -4.48 14.28 -15.42
CA SER A 230 -5.43 15.29 -15.85
C SER A 230 -6.39 15.48 -14.68
N ALA A 231 -6.29 16.61 -14.00
CA ALA A 231 -7.30 17.06 -13.07
C ALA A 231 -8.52 17.41 -13.94
N LEU A 232 -9.46 16.47 -14.02
CA LEU A 232 -10.83 16.73 -14.46
C LEU A 232 -11.70 16.76 -13.20
#